data_AF-A0A3C0USY1-F1
#
_entry.id   AF-A0A3C0USY1-F1
#
_cell.length_a   1.000
_cell.length_b   1.000
_cell.length_c   1.000
_cell.angle_alpha   90.00
_cell.angle_beta   90.00
_cell.angle_gamma   90.00
#
_symmetry.space_group_name_H-M   'P 1'
#
loop_
_entity.id
_entity.type
_entity.pdbx_description
1 polymer ?
#
loop_
_entity_poly.entity_id
_entity_poly.type
_entity_poly.pdbx_seq_one_letter_code
_entity_poly.pdbx_strand_id
1 'polypeptide(L)'
;MTSQSTANYDRGEKFELYREIPTLREYLLVDSRRVWVELWRKSEQGIWSLMFESKSLDATVHLEAIQANLLLADLYANTEDLPETVFRIR
;
A
#
# COMPACT_ATOMS: atom_id res chain seq x y z
N MET A 1 -12.62 -10.15 14.97
CA MET A 1 -12.12 -9.09 15.86
C MET A 1 -10.60 -9.07 15.73
N THR A 2 -10.03 -8.16 14.94
CA THR A 2 -8.56 -8.02 14.84
C THR A 2 -8.11 -6.89 15.74
N SER A 3 -7.36 -7.25 16.79
CA SER A 3 -6.86 -6.36 17.83
C SER A 3 -5.93 -5.28 17.27
N GLN A 4 -5.98 -4.07 17.85
CA GLN A 4 -5.18 -2.89 17.52
C GLN A 4 -3.65 -3.07 17.71
N SER A 5 -3.19 -4.26 18.09
CA SER A 5 -1.80 -4.56 18.45
C SER A 5 -0.91 -4.97 17.25
N THR A 6 -1.48 -5.43 16.14
CA THR A 6 -0.71 -6.00 15.01
C THR A 6 -0.40 -5.01 13.90
N ALA A 7 -1.03 -3.83 13.89
CA ALA A 7 -1.01 -2.99 12.69
C ALA A 7 0.32 -2.23 12.44
N ASN A 8 1.03 -1.83 13.51
CA ASN A 8 2.40 -1.30 13.36
C ASN A 8 3.43 -2.42 13.26
N TYR A 9 3.12 -3.60 13.81
CA TYR A 9 4.00 -4.77 13.77
C TYR A 9 4.05 -5.36 12.34
N ASP A 10 2.90 -5.48 11.67
CA ASP A 10 2.80 -6.03 10.30
C ASP A 10 3.43 -5.14 9.23
N ARG A 11 3.40 -3.80 9.39
CA ARG A 11 3.79 -2.87 8.33
C ARG A 11 5.31 -2.87 8.09
N GLY A 12 6.09 -3.00 9.16
CA GLY A 12 7.55 -3.06 9.09
C GLY A 12 8.07 -4.48 8.90
N GLU A 13 7.60 -5.44 9.69
CA GLU A 13 8.21 -6.77 9.76
C GLU A 13 7.93 -7.62 8.51
N LYS A 14 6.71 -7.55 7.96
CA LYS A 14 6.41 -8.24 6.68
C LYS A 14 7.16 -7.62 5.51
N PHE A 15 7.34 -6.30 5.50
CA PHE A 15 8.14 -5.64 4.48
C PHE A 15 9.59 -6.15 4.54
N GLU A 16 10.21 -6.19 5.71
CA GLU A 16 11.54 -6.77 5.90
C GLU A 16 11.63 -8.21 5.35
N LEU A 17 10.69 -9.08 5.70
CA LEU A 17 10.65 -10.48 5.26
C LEU A 17 10.45 -10.64 3.74
N TYR A 18 9.55 -9.88 3.13
CA TYR A 18 9.24 -10.04 1.70
C TYR A 18 10.32 -9.45 0.78
N ARG A 19 11.10 -8.47 1.25
CA ARG A 19 12.19 -7.87 0.47
C ARG A 19 13.33 -8.83 0.14
N GLU A 20 13.47 -9.88 0.93
CA GLU A 20 14.45 -10.95 0.73
C GLU A 20 14.10 -11.86 -0.45
N ILE A 21 12.83 -11.89 -0.89
CA ILE A 21 12.41 -12.68 -2.05
C ILE A 21 13.07 -12.10 -3.32
N PRO A 22 13.95 -12.85 -4.01
CA PRO A 22 14.73 -12.31 -5.12
C PRO A 22 13.87 -11.90 -6.32
N THR A 23 12.76 -12.60 -6.53
CA THR A 23 11.85 -12.38 -7.66
C THR A 23 10.81 -11.29 -7.41
N LEU A 24 10.68 -10.79 -6.17
CA LEU A 24 9.71 -9.74 -5.85
C LEU A 24 10.21 -8.40 -6.38
N ARG A 25 9.42 -7.80 -7.27
CA ARG A 25 9.73 -6.52 -7.94
C ARG A 25 8.91 -5.36 -7.42
N GLU A 26 7.65 -5.62 -7.06
CA GLU A 26 6.71 -4.61 -6.59
C GLU A 26 6.03 -5.11 -5.31
N TYR A 27 5.86 -4.20 -4.36
CA TYR A 27 5.20 -4.46 -3.08
C TYR A 27 4.16 -3.36 -2.85
N LEU A 28 2.90 -3.72 -3.03
CA LEU A 28 1.76 -2.84 -2.79
C LEU A 28 1.25 -3.07 -1.36
N LEU A 29 1.25 -2.01 -0.57
CA LEU A 29 0.78 -2.01 0.80
C LEU A 29 -0.53 -1.23 0.89
N VAL A 30 -1.57 -1.87 1.41
CA VAL A 30 -2.92 -1.30 1.56
C VAL A 30 -3.30 -1.34 3.04
N ASP A 31 -3.58 -0.19 3.65
CA ASP A 31 -4.08 -0.12 5.04
C ASP A 31 -5.58 -0.43 5.05
N SER A 32 -5.99 -1.53 5.67
CA SER A 32 -7.40 -1.92 5.71
C SER A 32 -8.26 -1.10 6.68
N ARG A 33 -7.68 -0.16 7.43
CA ARG A 33 -8.40 0.63 8.47
C ARG A 33 -8.61 2.09 8.08
N ARG A 34 -7.98 2.55 7.00
CA ARG A 34 -8.09 3.90 6.45
C ARG A 34 -7.62 3.89 5.02
N VAL A 35 -8.08 4.84 4.21
CA VAL A 35 -7.57 4.98 2.84
C VAL A 35 -6.10 5.41 2.89
N TRP A 36 -5.21 4.44 2.72
CA TRP A 36 -3.77 4.67 2.59
C TRP A 36 -3.12 3.52 1.82
N VAL A 37 -2.52 3.84 0.68
CA VAL A 37 -1.85 2.89 -0.20
C VAL A 37 -0.44 3.37 -0.51
N GLU A 38 0.52 2.46 -0.46
CA GLU A 38 1.93 2.69 -0.84
C GLU A 38 2.37 1.62 -1.84
N LEU A 39 3.06 2.02 -2.91
CA LEU A 39 3.72 1.10 -3.84
C LEU A 39 5.23 1.26 -3.71
N TRP A 40 5.89 0.18 -3.35
CA TRP A 40 7.34 0.08 -3.32
C TRP A 40 7.82 -0.74 -4.51
N ARG A 41 8.92 -0.31 -5.14
CA ARG A 41 9.55 -1.04 -6.23
C ARG A 41 11.01 -1.32 -5.94
N LYS A 42 11.45 -2.55 -6.26
CA LYS A 42 12.83 -2.98 -6.19
C LYS A 42 13.53 -2.67 -7.50
N SER A 43 14.61 -1.91 -7.46
CA SER A 43 15.48 -1.67 -8.61
C SER A 43 16.32 -2.91 -8.95
N GLU A 44 16.97 -2.91 -10.11
CA GLU A 44 17.93 -3.95 -10.49
C GLU A 44 19.10 -4.07 -9.50
N GLN A 45 19.41 -2.99 -8.77
CA GLN A 45 20.43 -2.96 -7.72
C GLN A 45 19.93 -3.49 -6.37
N GLY A 46 18.68 -3.96 -6.31
CA GLY A 46 18.05 -4.48 -5.09
C GLY A 46 17.55 -3.39 -4.13
N ILE A 47 17.55 -2.12 -4.55
CA ILE A 47 17.14 -0.98 -3.72
C ILE A 47 15.63 -0.80 -3.82
N TRP A 48 14.96 -0.72 -2.68
CA TRP A 48 13.53 -0.43 -2.59
C TRP A 48 13.26 1.07 -2.58
N SER A 49 12.35 1.53 -3.43
CA SER A 49 11.94 2.94 -3.52
C SER A 49 10.43 3.07 -3.51
N LEU A 50 9.92 4.08 -2.79
CA LEU A 50 8.51 4.43 -2.78
C LEU A 50 8.16 5.12 -4.11
N MET A 51 7.36 4.45 -4.93
CA MET A 51 6.95 4.93 -6.25
C MET A 51 5.62 5.68 -6.23
N PHE A 52 4.75 5.33 -5.28
CA PHE A 52 3.43 5.92 -5.15
C PHE A 52 2.99 5.88 -3.69
N GLU A 53 2.40 6.97 -3.21
CA GLU A 53 1.69 7.04 -1.94
C GLU A 53 0.41 7.86 -2.16
N SER A 54 -0.74 7.34 -1.73
CA SER A 54 -1.99 8.10 -1.76
C SER A 54 -2.89 7.75 -0.57
N LYS A 55 -3.71 8.73 -0.19
CA LYS A 55 -4.74 8.64 0.85
C LYS A 55 -6.13 9.01 0.33
N SER A 56 -6.31 9.04 -0.99
CA SER A 56 -7.54 9.43 -1.68
C SER A 56 -8.07 8.27 -2.53
N LEU A 57 -9.38 8.04 -2.50
CA LEU A 57 -10.05 7.00 -3.29
C LEU A 57 -10.01 7.27 -4.81
N ASP A 58 -9.90 8.53 -5.21
CA ASP A 58 -9.85 8.94 -6.62
C ASP A 58 -8.50 8.67 -7.29
N ALA A 59 -7.47 8.35 -6.49
CA ALA A 59 -6.15 8.08 -7.02
C ALA A 59 -6.08 6.69 -7.69
N THR A 60 -5.24 6.59 -8.71
CA THR A 60 -4.98 5.33 -9.44
C THR A 60 -3.53 4.93 -9.23
N VAL A 61 -3.30 3.69 -8.80
CA VAL A 61 -1.96 3.10 -8.70
C VAL A 61 -1.67 2.28 -9.96
N HIS A 62 -0.48 2.47 -10.53
CA HIS A 62 0.01 1.69 -11.67
C HIS A 62 0.96 0.59 -11.20
N LEU A 63 0.66 -0.66 -11.52
CA LEU A 63 1.49 -1.83 -11.25
C LEU A 63 2.18 -2.26 -12.55
N GLU A 64 3.49 -2.04 -12.64
CA GLU A 64 4.25 -2.33 -13.87
C GLU A 64 4.42 -3.83 -14.08
N ALA A 65 4.56 -4.61 -13.01
CA ALA A 65 4.82 -6.05 -13.09
C ALA A 65 3.67 -6.82 -13.77
N ILE A 66 2.44 -6.29 -13.70
CA ILE A 66 1.24 -6.88 -14.31
C ILE A 66 0.56 -5.96 -15.32
N GLN A 67 1.18 -4.82 -15.64
CA GLN A 67 0.66 -3.80 -16.57
C GLN A 67 -0.80 -3.39 -16.26
N ALA A 68 -1.11 -3.21 -14.98
CA ALA A 68 -2.47 -2.92 -14.51
C ALA A 68 -2.55 -1.53 -13.85
N ASN A 69 -3.71 -0.91 -13.98
CA ASN A 69 -4.08 0.29 -13.24
C ASN A 69 -5.20 -0.08 -12.27
N LEU A 70 -5.03 0.25 -11.00
CA LEU A 70 -6.08 0.06 -9.99
C LEU A 70 -6.51 1.41 -9.43
N LEU A 71 -7.80 1.73 -9.58
CA LEU A 71 -8.43 2.81 -8.87
C LEU A 71 -8.54 2.42 -7.40
N LEU A 72 -8.16 3.33 -6.49
CA LEU A 72 -8.21 3.04 -5.06
C LEU A 72 -9.65 2.82 -4.58
N ALA A 73 -10.64 3.48 -5.16
CA ALA A 73 -12.05 3.20 -4.92
C ALA A 73 -12.41 1.71 -5.16
N ASP A 74 -11.89 1.10 -6.23
CA ASP A 74 -12.15 -0.32 -6.53
C ASP A 74 -11.46 -1.24 -5.53
N LEU A 75 -10.24 -0.87 -5.10
CA LEU A 75 -9.49 -1.60 -4.06
C LEU A 75 -10.25 -1.65 -2.73
N TYR A 76 -10.98 -0.58 -2.39
CA TYR A 76 -11.72 -0.45 -1.14
C TYR A 76 -13.24 -0.72 -1.29
N ALA A 77 -13.70 -1.22 -2.44
CA ALA A 77 -15.14 -1.39 -2.72
C ALA A 77 -15.87 -2.34 -1.75
N ASN A 78 -15.14 -3.27 -1.11
CA ASN A 78 -15.70 -4.22 -0.13
C ASN A 78 -15.36 -3.88 1.32
N THR A 79 -14.96 -2.64 1.60
CA THR A 79 -14.70 -2.16 2.97
C THR A 79 -15.75 -1.13 3.37
N GLU A 80 -16.42 -1.35 4.49
CA GLU A 80 -17.42 -0.42 5.05
C GLU A 80 -16.75 0.58 6.00
N ASP A 81 -17.23 1.83 6.02
CA ASP A 81 -16.88 2.88 7.00
C ASP A 81 -15.37 3.19 7.16
N LEU A 82 -14.61 3.26 6.06
CA LEU A 82 -13.23 3.71 6.13
C LEU A 82 -13.12 5.24 6.22
N PRO A 83 -12.40 5.80 7.21
CA PRO A 83 -12.12 7.22 7.24
C PRO A 83 -11.14 7.58 6.11
N GLU A 84 -11.57 8.48 5.22
CA GLU A 84 -10.63 9.20 4.37
C GLU A 84 -9.77 10.11 5.24
N THR A 85 -8.46 10.08 5.05
CA THR A 85 -7.57 11.01 5.77
C THR A 85 -7.71 12.39 5.14
N VAL A 86 -8.69 13.16 5.60
CA VAL A 86 -8.85 14.58 5.23
C VAL A 86 -7.84 15.39 6.05
N PHE A 87 -6.70 15.74 5.44
CA PHE A 87 -5.82 16.75 6.02
C PHE A 87 -6.52 18.11 5.97
N ARG A 88 -7.13 18.51 7.09
CA ARG A 88 -7.46 19.92 7.31
C ARG A 88 -6.16 20.66 7.61
N ILE A 89 -5.68 21.40 6.62
CA ILE A 89 -4.62 22.39 6.81
C ILE A 89 -5.19 23.46 7.75
N ARG A 90 -4.55 23.67 8.91
CA ARG A 90 -4.77 24.86 9.75
C ARG A 90 -3.74 25.92 9.37
#